data_AF-A0A158DF01-F1
#
_entry.id   AF-A0A158DF01-F1
#
_cell.length_a   1.000
_cell.length_b   1.000
_cell.length_c   1.000
_cell.angle_alpha   90.00
_cell.angle_beta   90.00
_cell.angle_gamma   90.00
#
_symmetry.space_group_name_H-M   'P 1'
#
loop_
_entity.id
_entity.type
_entity.pdbx_description
1 polymer ?
#
loop_
_entity_poly.entity_id
_entity_poly.type
_entity_poly.pdbx_seq_one_letter_code
_entity_poly.pdbx_strand_id
1 'polypeptide(L)'
;MECVVHTTIGGYPIASTVNRYNRWYFKPEDRLIRCRERHPEMLDFEFVYSITADTLRRRLGRAGYNRATLEREFWKYREKVCMMSEGGNLHFTGESAEAYGEAFRMSASLDGWLNALANAVGTGITPARRAAGGFEVTGNPHVDIITGPDKPPFEDLEPEHGLLGFPCSTFNNMAVALLEVTDGNAACELDVTSFVLHRGDITFDDMLGRRDEY
;
A
#
# COMPACT_ATOMS: atom_id res chain seq x y z
N MET A 1 -9.51 -21.03 -9.34
CA MET A 1 -8.96 -20.51 -8.08
C MET A 1 -8.37 -19.14 -8.36
N GLU A 2 -8.73 -18.13 -7.57
CA GLU A 2 -8.13 -16.80 -7.71
C GLU A 2 -6.72 -16.82 -7.15
N CYS A 3 -5.76 -16.27 -7.89
CA CYS A 3 -4.39 -16.12 -7.43
C CYS A 3 -4.18 -14.69 -6.94
N VAL A 4 -3.72 -14.51 -5.71
CA VAL A 4 -3.49 -13.19 -5.13
C VAL A 4 -2.00 -12.96 -4.96
N VAL A 5 -1.55 -11.76 -5.31
CA VAL A 5 -0.20 -11.27 -5.01
C VAL A 5 -0.30 -10.16 -3.98
N HIS A 6 0.54 -10.25 -2.95
CA HIS A 6 0.60 -9.24 -1.89
C HIS A 6 1.89 -8.44 -2.01
N THR A 7 1.78 -7.12 -2.00
CA THR A 7 2.94 -6.24 -1.86
C THR A 7 3.00 -5.71 -0.44
N THR A 8 4.16 -5.81 0.21
CA THR A 8 4.40 -5.29 1.55
C THR A 8 5.69 -4.48 1.63
N ILE A 9 5.72 -3.50 2.53
CA ILE A 9 6.91 -2.71 2.86
C ILE A 9 7.09 -2.81 4.38
N GLY A 10 8.20 -3.39 4.83
CA GLY A 10 8.42 -3.69 6.24
C GLY A 10 7.37 -4.63 6.84
N GLY A 11 6.79 -5.51 6.01
CA GLY A 11 5.66 -6.38 6.41
C GLY A 11 4.30 -5.67 6.47
N TYR A 12 4.24 -4.35 6.25
CA TYR A 12 2.97 -3.62 6.20
C TYR A 12 2.36 -3.68 4.78
N PRO A 13 1.08 -4.07 4.63
CA PRO A 13 0.47 -4.26 3.31
C PRO A 13 0.20 -2.92 2.62
N ILE A 14 0.64 -2.80 1.37
CA ILE A 14 0.39 -1.61 0.52
C ILE A 14 -0.60 -1.91 -0.62
N ALA A 15 -0.60 -3.11 -1.18
CA ALA A 15 -1.59 -3.51 -2.19
C ALA A 15 -1.72 -5.03 -2.28
N SER A 16 -2.86 -5.47 -2.82
CA SER A 16 -3.07 -6.84 -3.26
C SER A 16 -3.63 -6.83 -4.68
N THR A 17 -3.10 -7.66 -5.57
CA THR A 17 -3.60 -7.80 -6.94
C THR A 17 -4.11 -9.22 -7.17
N VAL A 18 -5.27 -9.32 -7.82
CA VAL A 18 -5.92 -10.61 -8.10
C VAL A 18 -5.71 -10.99 -9.56
N ASN A 19 -5.31 -12.24 -9.81
CA ASN A 19 -5.15 -12.88 -11.12
C ASN A 19 -4.16 -12.21 -12.09
N ARG A 20 -3.43 -11.18 -11.64
CA ARG A 20 -2.26 -10.58 -12.31
C ARG A 20 -1.24 -10.10 -11.29
N TYR A 21 0.03 -10.01 -11.72
CA TYR A 21 1.06 -9.25 -11.02
C TYR A 21 2.07 -8.66 -12.00
N ASN A 22 2.72 -7.59 -11.58
CA ASN A 22 3.90 -7.03 -12.23
C ASN A 22 5.04 -7.12 -11.23
N ARG A 23 6.26 -7.42 -11.68
CA ARG A 23 7.46 -7.41 -10.83
C ARG A 23 7.78 -6.03 -10.26
N TRP A 24 7.16 -4.97 -10.78
CA TRP A 24 7.37 -3.61 -10.29
C TRP A 24 8.86 -3.24 -10.34
N TYR A 25 9.46 -2.75 -9.24
CA TYR A 25 10.91 -2.47 -9.16
C TYR A 25 11.75 -3.67 -8.70
N PHE A 26 11.18 -4.86 -8.57
CA PHE A 26 11.94 -6.08 -8.31
C PHE A 26 12.59 -6.62 -9.60
N LYS A 27 13.68 -7.34 -9.42
CA LYS A 27 14.48 -7.98 -10.47
C LYS A 27 14.48 -9.49 -10.27
N PRO A 28 14.80 -10.28 -11.31
CA PRO A 28 14.97 -11.73 -11.18
C PRO A 28 15.90 -12.16 -10.05
N GLU A 29 16.96 -11.38 -9.79
CA GLU A 29 17.94 -11.71 -8.75
C GLU A 29 17.39 -11.49 -7.32
N ASP A 30 16.27 -10.80 -7.16
CA ASP A 30 15.64 -10.58 -5.85
C ASP A 30 14.70 -11.73 -5.46
N ARG A 31 14.60 -12.79 -6.29
CA ARG A 31 13.79 -13.98 -6.00
C ARG A 31 14.33 -14.69 -4.75
N LEU A 32 13.41 -15.02 -3.87
CA LEU A 32 13.68 -15.76 -2.65
C LEU A 32 12.62 -16.85 -2.48
N ILE A 33 13.09 -18.09 -2.36
CA ILE A 33 12.25 -19.25 -2.04
C ILE A 33 12.51 -19.60 -0.59
N ARG A 34 11.48 -19.48 0.26
CA ARG A 34 11.56 -19.89 1.66
C ARG A 34 10.88 -21.23 1.80
N CYS A 35 11.53 -22.13 2.54
CA CYS A 35 10.95 -23.39 2.95
C CYS A 35 10.72 -23.31 4.46
N ARG A 36 9.48 -23.52 4.91
CA ARG A 36 9.14 -23.63 6.33
C ARG A 36 8.65 -25.04 6.59
N GLU A 37 9.31 -25.72 7.53
CA GLU A 37 8.80 -26.96 8.10
C GLU A 37 7.71 -26.60 9.10
N ARG A 38 6.44 -26.83 8.74
CA ARG A 38 5.32 -26.76 9.70
C ARG A 38 5.13 -28.08 10.44
N HIS A 39 5.40 -29.20 9.76
CA HIS A 39 5.34 -30.56 10.27
C HIS A 39 6.36 -31.43 9.54
N PRO A 40 6.79 -32.57 10.12
CA PRO A 40 7.79 -33.48 9.52
C PRO A 40 7.47 -33.98 8.11
N GLU A 41 6.23 -33.82 7.64
CA GLU A 41 5.74 -34.30 6.34
C GLU A 41 5.12 -33.19 5.46
N MET A 42 5.16 -31.93 5.88
CA MET A 42 4.55 -30.82 5.13
C MET A 42 5.51 -29.63 5.04
N LEU A 43 6.07 -29.45 3.84
CA LEU A 43 6.88 -28.29 3.49
C LEU A 43 5.98 -27.20 2.93
N ASP A 44 5.94 -26.06 3.61
CA ASP A 44 5.33 -24.84 3.07
C ASP A 44 6.41 -24.06 2.32
N PHE A 45 6.20 -23.87 1.02
CA PHE A 45 7.06 -23.05 0.18
C PHE A 45 6.45 -21.65 0.01
N GLU A 46 7.21 -20.63 0.34
CA GLU A 46 6.89 -19.23 0.00
C GLU A 46 7.79 -18.79 -1.17
N PHE A 47 7.17 -18.18 -2.16
CA PHE A 47 7.79 -17.71 -3.38
C PHE A 47 7.64 -16.20 -3.45
N VAL A 48 8.71 -15.47 -3.11
CA VAL A 48 8.67 -14.00 -2.99
C VAL A 48 9.79 -13.34 -3.77
N TYR A 49 9.58 -12.09 -4.19
CA TYR A 49 10.69 -11.17 -4.44
C TYR A 49 10.94 -10.36 -3.17
N SER A 50 12.19 -10.26 -2.71
CA SER A 50 12.52 -9.59 -1.45
C SER A 50 13.77 -8.72 -1.59
N ILE A 51 13.65 -7.45 -1.21
CA ILE A 51 14.75 -6.48 -1.12
C ILE A 51 14.63 -5.67 0.15
N THR A 52 15.71 -5.00 0.56
CA THR A 52 15.62 -4.05 1.69
C THR A 52 14.90 -2.76 1.29
N ALA A 53 14.30 -2.08 2.26
CA ALA A 53 13.70 -0.76 2.09
C ALA A 53 14.68 0.25 1.46
N ASP A 54 15.95 0.26 1.86
CA ASP A 54 16.97 1.10 1.23
C ASP A 54 17.19 0.79 -0.26
N THR A 55 17.13 -0.49 -0.62
CA THR A 55 17.23 -0.90 -2.02
C THR A 55 16.04 -0.41 -2.83
N LEU A 56 14.83 -0.53 -2.27
CA LEU A 56 13.62 -0.05 -2.91
C LEU A 56 13.62 1.48 -3.04
N ARG A 57 14.00 2.23 -1.99
CA ARG A 57 14.18 3.70 -2.02
C ARG A 57 15.10 4.13 -3.16
N ARG A 58 16.26 3.48 -3.30
CA ARG A 58 17.21 3.78 -4.39
C ARG A 58 16.61 3.53 -5.78
N ARG A 59 15.85 2.46 -5.96
CA ARG A 59 15.23 2.09 -7.25
C ARG A 59 14.10 3.06 -7.62
N LEU A 60 13.21 3.37 -6.66
CA LEU A 60 12.19 4.41 -6.80
C LEU A 60 12.81 5.78 -7.12
N GLY A 61 13.86 6.16 -6.39
CA GLY A 61 14.59 7.42 -6.60
C GLY A 61 15.17 7.55 -8.01
N ARG A 62 15.73 6.45 -8.56
CA ARG A 62 16.21 6.41 -9.95
C ARG A 62 15.08 6.54 -10.99
N ALA A 63 13.88 6.09 -10.64
CA ALA A 63 12.67 6.26 -11.45
C ALA A 63 11.99 7.62 -11.25
N GLY A 64 12.59 8.50 -10.42
CA GLY A 64 12.08 9.84 -10.16
C GLY A 64 11.15 9.96 -8.95
N TYR A 65 10.85 8.87 -8.24
CA TYR A 65 9.98 8.88 -7.07
C TYR A 65 10.78 9.09 -5.79
N ASN A 66 10.46 10.16 -5.06
CA ASN A 66 11.12 10.53 -3.82
C ASN A 66 10.18 11.39 -2.97
N ARG A 67 10.66 11.82 -1.79
CA ARG A 67 9.88 12.65 -0.88
C ARG A 67 9.28 13.90 -1.54
N ALA A 68 10.02 14.56 -2.45
CA ALA A 68 9.53 15.76 -3.13
C ALA A 68 8.43 15.47 -4.18
N THR A 69 8.44 14.29 -4.81
CA THR A 69 7.33 13.89 -5.69
C THR A 69 6.09 13.51 -4.89
N LEU A 70 6.26 12.83 -3.77
CA LEU A 70 5.20 12.54 -2.81
C LEU A 70 4.57 13.83 -2.29
N GLU A 71 5.37 14.79 -1.84
CA GLU A 71 4.87 16.06 -1.31
C GLU A 71 4.09 16.87 -2.37
N ARG A 72 4.54 16.84 -3.62
CA ARG A 72 3.81 17.48 -4.72
C ARG A 72 2.47 16.81 -4.99
N GLU A 73 2.43 15.49 -5.03
CA GLU A 73 1.17 14.75 -5.22
C GLU A 73 0.23 14.98 -4.03
N PHE A 74 0.76 14.98 -2.81
CA PHE A 74 0.04 15.30 -1.58
C PHE A 74 -0.71 16.62 -1.68
N TRP A 75 -0.01 17.70 -2.08
CA TRP A 75 -0.62 19.01 -2.20
C TRP A 75 -1.68 19.07 -3.29
N LYS A 76 -1.41 18.44 -4.45
CA LYS A 76 -2.38 18.35 -5.56
C LYS A 76 -3.64 17.59 -5.14
N TYR A 77 -3.48 16.45 -4.47
CA TYR A 77 -4.58 15.65 -3.97
C TYR A 77 -5.43 16.45 -2.98
N ARG A 78 -4.77 17.06 -1.98
CA ARG A 78 -5.43 17.83 -0.93
C ARG A 78 -6.16 19.05 -1.48
N GLU A 79 -5.53 19.82 -2.35
CA GLU A 79 -6.16 20.98 -3.02
C GLU A 79 -7.43 20.53 -3.74
N LYS A 80 -7.34 19.46 -4.52
CA LYS A 80 -8.48 18.98 -5.30
C LYS A 80 -9.62 18.48 -4.42
N VAL A 81 -9.34 17.67 -3.39
CA VAL A 81 -10.37 17.22 -2.44
C VAL A 81 -11.04 18.41 -1.75
N CYS A 82 -10.25 19.38 -1.27
CA CYS A 82 -10.79 20.56 -0.60
C CYS A 82 -11.60 21.49 -1.52
N MET A 83 -11.22 21.59 -2.80
CA MET A 83 -11.94 22.44 -3.77
C MET A 83 -13.20 21.79 -4.31
N MET A 84 -13.18 20.47 -4.50
CA MET A 84 -14.25 19.73 -5.20
C MET A 84 -15.29 19.14 -4.25
N SER A 85 -14.98 19.00 -2.96
CA SER A 85 -15.95 18.51 -1.98
C SER A 85 -16.82 19.63 -1.43
N GLU A 86 -18.14 19.42 -1.46
CA GLU A 86 -19.10 20.30 -0.81
C GLU A 86 -19.33 19.86 0.65
N GLY A 87 -19.37 20.81 1.59
CA GLY A 87 -19.67 20.54 3.00
C GLY A 87 -18.46 20.20 3.88
N GLY A 88 -18.71 20.03 5.19
CA GLY A 88 -17.66 19.82 6.19
C GLY A 88 -17.03 18.42 6.15
N ASN A 89 -17.75 17.46 5.58
CA ASN A 89 -17.47 16.03 5.69
C ASN A 89 -16.54 15.56 4.56
N LEU A 90 -16.29 16.44 3.57
CA LEU A 90 -15.57 16.14 2.35
C LEU A 90 -16.17 14.94 1.59
N HIS A 91 -15.42 13.83 1.51
CA HIS A 91 -15.86 12.56 0.93
C HIS A 91 -16.02 11.45 1.98
N PHE A 92 -15.83 11.76 3.26
CA PHE A 92 -15.89 10.78 4.33
C PHE A 92 -17.34 10.40 4.65
N THR A 93 -17.53 9.17 5.09
CA THR A 93 -18.88 8.63 5.39
C THR A 93 -18.98 8.13 6.83
N GLY A 94 -20.21 7.99 7.32
CA GLY A 94 -20.49 7.51 8.68
C GLY A 94 -20.49 8.60 9.76
N GLU A 95 -20.61 8.18 11.02
CA GLU A 95 -20.81 9.07 12.17
C GLU A 95 -19.63 10.01 12.44
N SER A 96 -18.41 9.58 12.08
CA SER A 96 -17.17 10.36 12.26
C SER A 96 -16.83 11.24 11.05
N ALA A 97 -17.67 11.30 10.01
CA ALA A 97 -17.34 11.95 8.75
C ALA A 97 -16.98 13.45 8.89
N GLU A 98 -17.71 14.19 9.74
CA GLU A 98 -17.40 15.60 10.00
C GLU A 98 -16.04 15.77 10.69
N ALA A 99 -15.75 14.93 11.69
CA ALA A 99 -14.48 14.94 12.41
C ALA A 99 -13.30 14.57 11.49
N TYR A 100 -13.48 13.60 10.59
CA TYR A 100 -12.48 13.25 9.58
C TYR A 100 -12.27 14.37 8.57
N GLY A 101 -13.36 15.00 8.10
CA GLY A 101 -13.28 16.15 7.21
C GLY A 101 -12.58 17.36 7.86
N GLU A 102 -12.81 17.61 9.15
CA GLU A 102 -12.08 18.62 9.92
C GLU A 102 -10.61 18.25 10.08
N ALA A 103 -10.30 17.02 10.51
CA ALA A 103 -8.92 16.55 10.67
C ALA A 103 -8.13 16.66 9.36
N PHE A 104 -8.72 16.25 8.23
CA PHE A 104 -8.12 16.38 6.90
C PHE A 104 -7.82 17.83 6.53
N ARG A 105 -8.75 18.75 6.82
CA ARG A 105 -8.57 20.19 6.56
C ARG A 105 -7.55 20.84 7.50
N MET A 106 -7.51 20.46 8.77
CA MET A 106 -6.59 21.02 9.75
C MET A 106 -5.17 20.46 9.62
N SER A 107 -5.01 19.28 9.02
CA SER A 107 -3.70 18.73 8.71
C SER A 107 -3.01 19.54 7.61
N ALA A 108 -1.94 20.23 8.01
CA ALA A 108 -1.26 21.23 7.20
C ALA A 108 0.08 20.76 6.60
N SER A 109 0.51 19.52 6.84
CA SER A 109 1.79 19.05 6.31
C SER A 109 1.81 17.55 6.03
N LEU A 110 2.61 17.17 5.03
CA LEU A 110 2.92 15.76 4.76
C LEU A 110 3.50 15.07 6.00
N ASP A 111 4.32 15.76 6.80
CA ASP A 111 4.90 15.20 8.03
C ASP A 111 3.84 14.76 9.05
N GLY A 112 2.75 15.49 9.19
CA GLY A 112 1.64 15.08 10.07
C GLY A 112 1.04 13.74 9.64
N TRP A 113 0.87 13.57 8.32
CA TRP A 113 0.37 12.33 7.73
C TRP A 113 1.38 11.17 7.82
N LEU A 114 2.66 11.45 7.62
CA LEU A 114 3.72 10.45 7.80
C LEU A 114 3.81 10.00 9.27
N ASN A 115 3.66 10.90 10.24
CA ASN A 115 3.63 10.54 11.66
C ASN A 115 2.42 9.64 12.00
N ALA A 116 1.25 9.94 11.43
CA ALA A 116 0.07 9.08 11.59
C ALA A 116 0.26 7.72 10.91
N LEU A 117 0.87 7.68 9.72
CA LEU A 117 1.23 6.44 9.04
C LEU A 117 2.22 5.61 9.87
N ALA A 118 3.25 6.24 10.43
CA ALA A 118 4.21 5.60 11.33
C ALA A 118 3.53 5.00 12.57
N ASN A 119 2.54 5.71 13.14
CA ASN A 119 1.74 5.20 14.24
C ASN A 119 0.93 3.95 13.84
N ALA A 120 0.26 3.98 12.69
CA ALA A 120 -0.48 2.83 12.17
C ALA A 120 0.43 1.61 11.94
N VAL A 121 1.60 1.83 11.32
CA VAL A 121 2.62 0.79 11.08
C VAL A 121 3.13 0.23 12.40
N GLY A 122 3.56 1.09 13.33
CA GLY A 122 4.12 0.67 14.63
C GLY A 122 3.14 -0.04 15.55
N THR A 123 1.84 0.21 15.40
CA THR A 123 0.76 -0.45 16.17
C THR A 123 0.14 -1.65 15.44
N GLY A 124 0.53 -1.89 14.19
CA GLY A 124 -0.01 -2.98 13.36
C GLY A 124 -1.50 -2.81 13.05
N ILE A 125 -1.97 -1.57 12.92
CA ILE A 125 -3.33 -1.25 12.48
C ILE A 125 -3.31 -1.22 10.96
N THR A 126 -4.08 -2.10 10.31
CA THR A 126 -4.18 -2.17 8.84
C THR A 126 -5.64 -2.05 8.41
N PRO A 127 -5.92 -1.67 7.14
CA PRO A 127 -7.29 -1.66 6.62
C PRO A 127 -8.02 -3.00 6.81
N ALA A 128 -7.34 -4.12 6.55
CA ALA A 128 -7.91 -5.46 6.72
C ALA A 128 -8.26 -5.76 8.18
N ARG A 129 -7.38 -5.41 9.13
CA ARG A 129 -7.63 -5.60 10.57
C ARG A 129 -8.79 -4.73 11.05
N ARG A 130 -8.87 -3.49 10.57
CA ARG A 130 -9.98 -2.59 10.89
C ARG A 130 -11.29 -3.08 10.31
N ALA A 131 -11.30 -3.54 9.06
CA ALA A 131 -12.48 -4.14 8.46
C ALA A 131 -13.00 -5.34 9.27
N ALA A 132 -12.10 -6.23 9.74
CA ALA A 132 -12.46 -7.36 10.58
C ALA A 132 -13.06 -6.95 11.95
N GLY A 133 -12.67 -5.78 12.46
CA GLY A 133 -13.18 -5.19 13.69
C GLY A 133 -14.27 -4.12 13.49
N GLY A 134 -14.91 -4.05 12.30
CA GLY A 134 -16.01 -3.10 12.06
C GLY A 134 -15.59 -1.63 12.04
N PHE A 135 -14.31 -1.33 11.77
CA PHE A 135 -13.74 0.02 11.74
C PHE A 135 -13.90 0.81 13.04
N GLU A 136 -13.74 0.16 14.19
CA GLU A 136 -13.63 0.85 15.48
C GLU A 136 -12.61 2.01 15.41
N VAL A 137 -12.94 3.11 16.08
CA VAL A 137 -12.11 4.32 16.11
C VAL A 137 -10.85 4.07 16.94
N THR A 138 -9.70 4.50 16.43
CA THR A 138 -8.39 4.32 17.09
C THR A 138 -8.06 5.43 18.08
N GLY A 139 -8.87 6.50 18.09
CA GLY A 139 -8.60 7.72 18.86
C GLY A 139 -7.65 8.69 18.16
N ASN A 140 -7.10 8.33 16.99
CA ASN A 140 -6.35 9.22 16.12
C ASN A 140 -7.07 9.34 14.76
N PRO A 141 -7.75 10.46 14.48
CA PRO A 141 -8.49 10.66 13.23
C PRO A 141 -7.65 10.44 11.97
N HIS A 142 -6.36 10.74 11.98
CA HIS A 142 -5.51 10.53 10.79
C HIS A 142 -5.21 9.05 10.56
N VAL A 143 -4.98 8.28 11.63
CA VAL A 143 -4.85 6.81 11.54
C VAL A 143 -6.17 6.23 11.05
N ASP A 144 -7.29 6.73 11.59
CA ASP A 144 -8.62 6.29 11.21
C ASP A 144 -8.94 6.55 9.73
N ILE A 145 -8.51 7.70 9.21
CA ILE A 145 -8.62 8.03 7.78
C ILE A 145 -7.72 7.13 6.94
N ILE A 146 -6.41 7.06 7.23
CA ILE A 146 -5.42 6.29 6.44
C ILE A 146 -5.84 4.82 6.28
N THR A 147 -6.39 4.24 7.35
CA THR A 147 -6.76 2.82 7.42
C THR A 147 -8.27 2.59 7.21
N GLY A 148 -9.02 3.64 6.88
CA GLY A 148 -10.46 3.60 6.65
C GLY A 148 -10.81 3.15 5.22
N PRO A 149 -12.10 2.92 4.96
CA PRO A 149 -12.60 2.47 3.66
C PRO A 149 -12.87 3.63 2.68
N ASP A 150 -12.94 4.87 3.17
CA ASP A 150 -13.30 6.03 2.37
C ASP A 150 -12.18 6.38 1.38
N LYS A 151 -12.57 6.71 0.14
CA LYS A 151 -11.71 7.29 -0.90
C LYS A 151 -12.45 8.44 -1.59
N PRO A 152 -11.75 9.40 -2.21
CA PRO A 152 -12.42 10.44 -2.96
C PRO A 152 -13.21 9.86 -4.14
N PRO A 153 -14.37 10.44 -4.49
CA PRO A 153 -15.19 9.99 -5.61
C PRO A 153 -14.67 10.47 -6.98
N PHE A 154 -13.43 10.95 -7.05
CA PHE A 154 -12.83 11.52 -8.25
C PHE A 154 -11.91 10.50 -8.91
N GLU A 155 -12.22 10.11 -10.15
CA GLU A 155 -11.51 9.05 -10.89
C GLU A 155 -10.01 9.30 -10.99
N ASP A 156 -9.58 10.56 -11.21
CA ASP A 156 -8.17 10.92 -11.30
C ASP A 156 -7.43 10.97 -9.96
N LEU A 157 -8.17 10.82 -8.85
CA LEU A 157 -7.62 10.68 -7.50
C LEU A 157 -7.80 9.26 -6.96
N GLU A 158 -8.34 8.33 -7.74
CA GLU A 158 -8.55 6.95 -7.31
C GLU A 158 -7.20 6.33 -6.88
N PRO A 159 -7.07 5.90 -5.61
CA PRO A 159 -5.80 5.35 -5.14
C PRO A 159 -5.48 4.01 -5.81
N GLU A 160 -4.25 3.87 -6.30
CA GLU A 160 -3.67 2.63 -6.83
C GLU A 160 -3.13 1.70 -5.71
N HIS A 161 -3.41 2.02 -4.44
CA HIS A 161 -2.92 1.35 -3.25
C HIS A 161 -4.03 1.11 -2.22
N GLY A 162 -3.81 0.19 -1.29
CA GLY A 162 -4.79 -0.24 -0.29
C GLY A 162 -4.99 0.72 0.90
N LEU A 163 -4.21 1.79 1.00
CA LEU A 163 -4.35 2.83 2.04
C LEU A 163 -5.17 4.02 1.51
N LEU A 164 -6.47 3.79 1.35
CA LEU A 164 -7.37 4.64 0.57
C LEU A 164 -7.48 6.09 1.07
N GLY A 165 -7.33 6.31 2.38
CA GLY A 165 -7.41 7.64 2.97
C GLY A 165 -6.07 8.39 3.02
N PHE A 166 -4.94 7.76 2.67
CA PHE A 166 -3.69 8.51 2.61
C PHE A 166 -3.72 9.46 1.40
N PRO A 167 -3.38 10.76 1.55
CA PRO A 167 -3.52 11.77 0.50
C PRO A 167 -2.43 11.68 -0.58
N CYS A 168 -2.39 10.56 -1.29
CA CYS A 168 -1.75 10.38 -2.60
C CYS A 168 -2.56 9.34 -3.38
N SER A 169 -2.41 9.29 -4.70
CA SER A 169 -3.14 8.33 -5.52
C SER A 169 -2.20 7.28 -6.12
N THR A 170 -0.99 7.66 -6.50
CA THR A 170 -0.06 6.73 -7.17
C THR A 170 0.52 5.70 -6.21
N PHE A 171 0.64 4.46 -6.71
CA PHE A 171 1.24 3.36 -5.95
C PHE A 171 2.68 3.68 -5.52
N ASN A 172 3.45 4.33 -6.41
CA ASN A 172 4.86 4.64 -6.16
C ASN A 172 5.07 5.71 -5.09
N ASN A 173 4.23 6.74 -5.02
CA ASN A 173 4.36 7.74 -3.94
C ASN A 173 3.84 7.21 -2.61
N MET A 174 2.82 6.33 -2.59
CA MET A 174 2.46 5.61 -1.36
C MET A 174 3.60 4.71 -0.88
N ALA A 175 4.31 4.04 -1.80
CA ALA A 175 5.50 3.28 -1.45
C ALA A 175 6.58 4.18 -0.85
N VAL A 176 6.81 5.37 -1.41
CA VAL A 176 7.71 6.38 -0.80
C VAL A 176 7.24 6.75 0.61
N ALA A 177 5.96 7.03 0.81
CA ALA A 177 5.43 7.41 2.13
C ALA A 177 5.65 6.30 3.19
N LEU A 178 5.39 5.04 2.85
CA LEU A 178 5.71 3.93 3.76
C LEU A 178 7.22 3.79 3.97
N LEU A 179 8.04 3.99 2.94
CA LEU A 179 9.49 3.98 3.08
C LEU A 179 10.01 5.12 3.94
N GLU A 180 9.37 6.28 4.01
CA GLU A 180 9.80 7.36 4.94
C GLU A 180 9.67 6.95 6.42
N VAL A 181 8.79 5.99 6.73
CA VAL A 181 8.50 5.54 8.11
C VAL A 181 9.00 4.13 8.43
N THR A 182 9.68 3.48 7.48
CA THR A 182 10.16 2.10 7.59
C THR A 182 11.66 2.05 7.83
N ASP A 183 12.17 1.09 8.61
CA ASP A 183 13.63 0.90 8.77
C ASP A 183 14.31 0.52 7.44
N GLY A 184 15.53 1.01 7.20
CA GLY A 184 16.25 0.78 5.93
C GLY A 184 16.58 -0.69 5.62
N ASN A 185 16.73 -1.53 6.64
CA ASN A 185 16.97 -2.95 6.51
C ASN A 185 15.70 -3.79 6.48
N ALA A 186 14.54 -3.20 6.73
CA ALA A 186 13.27 -3.92 6.69
C ALA A 186 13.02 -4.50 5.28
N ALA A 187 12.46 -5.70 5.24
CA ALA A 187 12.15 -6.38 3.99
C ALA A 187 10.95 -5.72 3.30
N CYS A 188 11.08 -5.50 1.99
CA CYS A 188 10.00 -5.11 1.09
C CYS A 188 9.76 -6.27 0.13
N GLU A 189 8.53 -6.75 0.05
CA GLU A 189 8.24 -8.05 -0.55
C GLU A 189 7.07 -8.01 -1.51
N LEU A 190 7.22 -8.77 -2.59
CA LEU A 190 6.14 -9.13 -3.49
C LEU A 190 5.93 -10.65 -3.38
N ASP A 191 4.87 -11.06 -2.71
CA ASP A 191 4.51 -12.46 -2.53
C ASP A 191 3.72 -12.98 -3.72
N VAL A 192 4.32 -13.90 -4.48
CA VAL A 192 3.75 -14.52 -5.68
C VAL A 192 3.43 -16.00 -5.48
N THR A 193 3.45 -16.48 -4.23
CA THR A 193 3.25 -17.89 -3.85
C THR A 193 2.00 -18.49 -4.48
N SER A 194 0.88 -17.77 -4.44
CA SER A 194 -0.40 -18.23 -5.00
C SER A 194 -0.31 -18.50 -6.51
N PHE A 195 0.51 -17.75 -7.26
CA PHE A 195 0.70 -17.97 -8.70
C PHE A 195 1.55 -19.20 -8.98
N VAL A 196 2.66 -19.33 -8.27
CA VAL A 196 3.59 -20.46 -8.45
C VAL A 196 2.87 -21.78 -8.12
N LEU A 197 2.16 -21.83 -6.99
CA LEU A 197 1.48 -23.05 -6.53
C LEU A 197 0.25 -23.42 -7.37
N HIS A 198 -0.56 -22.45 -7.82
CA HIS A 198 -1.84 -22.76 -8.47
C HIS A 198 -1.83 -22.64 -9.99
N ARG A 199 -0.83 -21.96 -10.58
CA ARG A 199 -0.70 -21.83 -12.03
C ARG A 199 0.53 -22.52 -12.60
N GLY A 200 1.33 -23.17 -11.75
CA GLY A 200 2.50 -23.96 -12.18
C GLY A 200 3.63 -23.12 -12.75
N ASP A 201 3.70 -21.82 -12.39
CA ASP A 201 4.81 -20.94 -12.75
C ASP A 201 6.03 -21.28 -11.88
N ILE A 202 6.70 -22.39 -12.21
CA ILE A 202 7.89 -22.87 -11.51
C ILE A 202 9.13 -21.99 -11.75
N THR A 203 9.03 -21.00 -12.64
CA THR A 203 10.19 -20.22 -13.11
C THR A 203 10.31 -18.84 -12.47
N PHE A 204 9.21 -18.28 -11.94
CA PHE A 204 9.10 -16.85 -11.64
C PHE A 204 9.40 -15.95 -12.85
N ASP A 205 9.46 -16.49 -14.07
CA ASP A 205 9.75 -15.73 -15.27
C ASP A 205 8.45 -15.16 -15.82
N ASP A 206 8.16 -13.93 -15.40
CA ASP A 206 7.45 -12.95 -16.23
C ASP A 206 6.22 -13.49 -16.92
N MET A 207 5.15 -13.74 -16.16
CA MET A 207 3.80 -13.69 -16.72
C MET A 207 3.49 -12.26 -17.14
N LEU A 208 4.04 -11.95 -18.31
CA LEU A 208 3.83 -10.84 -19.21
C LEU A 208 2.38 -10.41 -19.15
N GLY A 209 2.16 -9.10 -19.04
CA GLY A 209 0.97 -8.50 -19.63
C GLY A 209 0.97 -8.86 -21.12
N ARG A 210 0.22 -9.90 -21.49
CA ARG A 210 -0.27 -10.22 -22.84
C ARG A 210 -1.01 -11.56 -22.81
N ARG A 211 -2.31 -11.50 -22.60
CA ARG A 211 -3.31 -12.35 -23.26
C ARG A 211 -4.61 -11.54 -23.26
N ASP A 212 -4.67 -10.56 -24.16
CA ASP A 212 -5.88 -10.05 -24.80
C ASP A 212 -5.43 -9.36 -26.10
N GLU A 213 -4.87 -10.17 -27.00
CA GLU A 213 -5.17 -10.05 -28.42
C GLU A 213 -6.16 -11.18 -28.69
N TYR A 214 -7.46 -10.89 -28.59
CA TYR A 214 -8.56 -11.45 -29.38
C TYR A 214 -9.77 -10.50 -29.29
#